data_AF-A0A1V5AQN3-F1
#
_entry.id   AF-A0A1V5AQN3-F1
#
_cell.length_a   1.000
_cell.length_b   1.000
_cell.length_c   1.000
_cell.angle_alpha   90.00
_cell.angle_beta   90.00
_cell.angle_gamma   90.00
#
_symmetry.space_group_name_H-M   'P 1'
#
loop_
_entity.id
_entity.type
_entity.pdbx_description
1 polymer ?
#
loop_
_entity_poly.entity_id
_entity_poly.type
_entity_poly.pdbx_seq_one_letter_code
_entity_poly.pdbx_strand_id
1 'polypeptide(L)'
;MACSPAFEGKSIRKEEMYVEFGGGRSPAFEILRVLPVTEVKDGEVRIIGPEIEDIREGSAVPLAILVEVAGSQMKKEYEPVLERRIHNFVNYGEGSWHVAQRDIIWVRLSKDAISKGVHIRDIGVLLAAKFRMDFPDLLDAVQVTLITDEKAVLEEREKAEAVYLERDERIRGMKDTDVDTFYSCTLCQTFAPNHVCIITPERPALCGAITWLDGKIAYEIAPAGANQPVEKGKLIDLERGEFEGVNRFVKKASHGEVDRCSLYGIMEFPMTCCGCFECIAVMLPEVNGFMVVSREFKGETPSGMTFSTLAGTIGGGAQTPGFAGISKGFILSDRFLQAEGGIERLVWIPSLLKEEIGTRLRNHLRAKNLESLYEKIADEKTAVTIETLTEFLASVDHPALGMKPLI
;
A
#
# COMPACT_ATOMS: atom_id res chain seq x y z
N MET A 1 8.59 17.34 -18.94
CA MET A 1 9.13 16.43 -17.89
C MET A 1 9.96 15.32 -18.52
N ALA A 2 11.21 15.08 -18.06
CA ALA A 2 11.97 13.91 -18.51
C ALA A 2 11.38 12.62 -17.89
N CYS A 3 11.40 11.50 -18.63
CA CYS A 3 10.82 10.23 -18.18
C CYS A 3 11.86 9.11 -18.24
N SER A 4 12.12 8.44 -17.12
CA SER A 4 12.98 7.26 -17.05
C SER A 4 12.72 6.46 -15.77
N PRO A 5 12.77 5.12 -15.82
CA PRO A 5 12.81 4.29 -14.61
C PRO A 5 13.96 4.64 -13.66
N ALA A 6 15.04 5.25 -14.16
CA ALA A 6 16.17 5.70 -13.34
C ALA A 6 15.83 6.86 -12.38
N PHE A 7 14.69 7.53 -12.58
CA PHE A 7 14.20 8.55 -11.66
C PHE A 7 13.35 7.96 -10.53
N GLU A 8 12.89 6.72 -10.67
CA GLU A 8 12.12 6.03 -9.63
C GLU A 8 12.96 5.87 -8.35
N GLY A 9 12.34 6.15 -7.20
CA GLY A 9 12.99 6.03 -5.90
C GLY A 9 13.72 7.30 -5.41
N LYS A 10 13.81 8.36 -6.22
CA LYS A 10 14.24 9.68 -5.73
C LYS A 10 13.16 10.28 -4.81
N SER A 11 13.46 10.41 -3.53
CA SER A 11 12.59 11.11 -2.58
C SER A 11 12.70 12.62 -2.75
N ILE A 12 11.58 13.34 -2.72
CA ILE A 12 11.56 14.81 -2.67
C ILE A 12 11.37 15.24 -1.22
N ARG A 13 12.38 15.89 -0.63
CA ARG A 13 12.31 16.38 0.74
C ARG A 13 11.51 17.69 0.82
N LYS A 14 11.12 18.10 2.03
CA LYS A 14 10.24 19.27 2.24
C LYS A 14 10.88 20.56 1.70
N GLU A 15 12.19 20.69 1.84
CA GLU A 15 12.99 21.82 1.38
C GLU A 15 13.10 21.90 -0.16
N GLU A 16 13.01 20.77 -0.85
CA GLU A 16 13.09 20.65 -2.31
C GLU A 16 11.70 20.70 -2.98
N MET A 17 10.64 20.55 -2.20
CA MET A 17 9.27 20.48 -2.66
C MET A 17 8.73 21.86 -3.07
N TYR A 18 8.10 21.94 -4.24
CA TYR A 18 7.31 23.10 -4.65
C TYR A 18 5.84 22.96 -4.23
N VAL A 19 5.23 21.80 -4.48
CA VAL A 19 3.84 21.51 -4.10
C VAL A 19 3.72 20.05 -3.67
N GLU A 20 2.82 19.76 -2.74
CA GLU A 20 2.39 18.41 -2.42
C GLU A 20 0.87 18.24 -2.50
N PHE A 21 0.45 17.02 -2.79
CA PHE A 21 -0.95 16.63 -2.87
C PHE A 21 -1.17 15.37 -2.05
N GLY A 22 -2.22 15.31 -1.21
CA GLY A 22 -2.52 14.14 -0.41
C GLY A 22 -1.66 14.02 0.84
N GLY A 23 -1.31 12.78 1.22
CA GLY A 23 -0.44 12.49 2.37
C GLY A 23 -1.01 12.94 3.72
N GLY A 24 -2.34 13.03 3.83
CA GLY A 24 -3.06 13.55 5.00
C GLY A 24 -3.01 15.07 5.16
N ARG A 25 -2.49 15.82 4.17
CA ARG A 25 -2.39 17.29 4.19
C ARG A 25 -3.43 17.99 3.32
N SER A 26 -3.91 17.30 2.30
CA SER A 26 -5.03 17.71 1.44
C SER A 26 -5.77 16.45 0.98
N PRO A 27 -7.04 16.55 0.56
CA PRO A 27 -7.74 15.43 -0.09
C PRO A 27 -7.06 15.06 -1.40
N ALA A 28 -6.72 13.78 -1.59
CA ALA A 28 -6.23 13.33 -2.89
C ALA A 28 -6.60 11.88 -3.15
N PHE A 29 -6.88 11.53 -4.42
CA PHE A 29 -7.10 10.15 -4.83
C PHE A 29 -6.69 9.90 -6.29
N GLU A 30 -6.50 8.63 -6.64
CA GLU A 30 -6.30 8.18 -8.02
C GLU A 30 -7.23 7.03 -8.36
N ILE A 31 -7.82 7.08 -9.55
CA ILE A 31 -8.67 5.98 -10.05
C ILE A 31 -8.45 5.76 -11.53
N LEU A 32 -8.43 4.50 -11.93
CA LEU A 32 -8.50 4.09 -13.32
C LEU A 32 -9.86 3.45 -13.62
N ARG A 33 -10.50 3.90 -14.70
CA ARG A 33 -11.82 3.42 -15.15
C ARG A 33 -11.77 3.00 -16.61
N VAL A 34 -12.32 1.83 -16.92
CA VAL A 34 -12.61 1.46 -18.32
C VAL A 34 -13.93 2.09 -18.74
N LEU A 35 -13.93 2.75 -19.90
CA LEU A 35 -15.11 3.37 -20.50
C LEU A 35 -15.31 2.88 -21.95
N PRO A 36 -16.51 3.07 -22.54
CA PRO A 36 -16.71 2.84 -23.97
C PRO A 36 -15.76 3.71 -24.80
N VAL A 37 -15.28 3.18 -25.93
CA VAL A 37 -14.35 3.88 -26.85
C VAL A 37 -14.90 5.24 -27.30
N THR A 38 -16.22 5.39 -27.42
CA THR A 38 -16.87 6.66 -27.79
C THR A 38 -16.78 7.76 -26.74
N GLU A 39 -16.42 7.42 -25.50
CA GLU A 39 -16.36 8.34 -24.35
C GLU A 39 -14.92 8.73 -23.98
N VAL A 40 -13.91 8.06 -24.57
CA VAL A 40 -12.49 8.31 -24.28
C VAL A 40 -11.82 8.94 -25.49
N LYS A 41 -11.25 10.14 -25.31
CA LYS A 41 -10.48 10.81 -26.35
C LYS A 41 -8.99 10.55 -26.14
N ASP A 42 -8.40 9.73 -27.02
CA ASP A 42 -7.00 9.31 -26.87
C ASP A 42 -6.03 10.51 -26.80
N GLY A 43 -5.14 10.48 -25.80
CA GLY A 43 -4.15 11.51 -25.52
C GLY A 43 -4.71 12.79 -24.89
N GLU A 44 -6.01 12.89 -24.62
CA GLU A 44 -6.59 14.08 -24.00
C GLU A 44 -6.17 14.19 -22.52
N VAL A 45 -5.70 15.38 -22.15
CA VAL A 45 -5.37 15.73 -20.76
C VAL A 45 -6.12 16.99 -20.37
N ARG A 46 -6.96 16.90 -19.33
CA ARG A 46 -7.77 17.99 -18.78
C ARG A 46 -7.30 18.37 -17.39
N ILE A 47 -7.35 19.67 -17.08
CA ILE A 47 -7.13 20.21 -15.74
C ILE A 47 -8.42 20.89 -15.28
N ILE A 48 -8.90 20.55 -14.09
CA ILE A 48 -10.06 21.19 -13.45
C ILE A 48 -9.60 21.78 -12.11
N GLY A 49 -9.40 23.10 -12.10
CA GLY A 49 -8.91 23.83 -10.93
C GLY A 49 -7.60 24.56 -11.20
N PRO A 50 -6.94 25.07 -10.13
CA PRO A 50 -5.67 25.80 -10.23
C PRO A 50 -4.55 24.97 -10.84
N GLU A 51 -3.78 25.57 -11.74
CA GLU A 51 -2.51 25.02 -12.26
C GLU A 51 -1.32 25.58 -11.46
N ILE A 52 -0.10 25.14 -11.76
CA ILE A 52 1.09 25.46 -10.97
C ILE A 52 1.34 26.97 -10.78
N GLU A 53 0.98 27.82 -11.76
CA GLU A 53 1.17 29.27 -11.71
C GLU A 53 0.28 29.95 -10.66
N ASP A 54 -0.85 29.34 -10.33
CA ASP A 54 -1.81 29.81 -9.35
C ASP A 54 -1.55 29.23 -7.94
N ILE A 55 -0.54 28.35 -7.82
CA ILE A 55 -0.23 27.63 -6.59
C ILE A 55 0.97 28.26 -5.88
N ARG A 56 0.80 28.53 -4.58
CA ARG A 56 1.88 29.02 -3.74
C ARG A 56 2.93 27.93 -3.50
N GLU A 57 4.21 28.26 -3.70
CA GLU A 57 5.33 27.39 -3.31
C GLU A 57 5.23 26.94 -1.84
N GLY A 58 5.45 25.65 -1.62
CA GLY A 58 5.41 24.98 -0.32
C GLY A 58 4.00 24.62 0.16
N SER A 59 2.96 24.84 -0.64
CA SER A 59 1.57 24.53 -0.27
C SER A 59 1.20 23.07 -0.46
N ALA A 60 0.14 22.65 0.24
CA ALA A 60 -0.56 21.39 0.01
C ALA A 60 -1.86 21.70 -0.74
N VAL A 61 -2.09 21.01 -1.86
CA VAL A 61 -3.22 21.25 -2.79
C VAL A 61 -3.97 19.93 -2.99
N PRO A 62 -5.31 19.91 -3.14
CA PRO A 62 -6.03 18.69 -3.42
C PRO A 62 -5.72 18.14 -4.82
N LEU A 63 -5.86 16.83 -5.02
CA LEU A 63 -5.61 16.19 -6.33
C LEU A 63 -6.49 14.97 -6.57
N ALA A 64 -7.25 14.97 -7.66
CA ALA A 64 -7.77 13.74 -8.25
C ALA A 64 -6.98 13.39 -9.51
N ILE A 65 -6.51 12.15 -9.63
CA ILE A 65 -5.94 11.60 -10.87
C ILE A 65 -6.97 10.63 -11.45
N LEU A 66 -7.73 11.08 -12.45
CA LEU A 66 -8.71 10.25 -13.14
C LEU A 66 -8.10 9.75 -14.46
N VAL A 67 -7.85 8.44 -14.55
CA VAL A 67 -7.37 7.81 -15.78
C VAL A 67 -8.52 7.03 -16.41
N GLU A 68 -8.95 7.47 -17.59
CA GLU A 68 -10.04 6.85 -18.33
C GLU A 68 -9.46 6.14 -19.54
N VAL A 69 -9.71 4.85 -19.64
CA VAL A 69 -9.13 4.02 -20.69
C VAL A 69 -10.22 3.32 -21.49
N ALA A 70 -9.95 3.09 -22.77
CA ALA A 70 -10.77 2.22 -23.60
C ALA A 70 -9.86 1.27 -24.37
N GLY A 71 -10.32 0.03 -24.55
CA GLY A 71 -9.57 -0.99 -25.26
C GLY A 71 -10.42 -2.21 -25.51
N SER A 72 -10.34 -2.80 -26.71
CA SER A 72 -11.13 -3.99 -27.07
C SER A 72 -10.84 -5.21 -26.19
N GLN A 73 -9.62 -5.32 -25.65
CA GLN A 73 -9.21 -6.36 -24.71
C GLN A 73 -9.31 -5.93 -23.24
N MET A 74 -9.65 -4.67 -22.98
CA MET A 74 -9.74 -4.14 -21.62
C MET A 74 -10.98 -4.67 -20.92
N LYS A 75 -10.81 -5.04 -19.65
CA LYS A 75 -11.89 -5.52 -18.78
C LYS A 75 -11.92 -4.71 -17.50
N LYS A 76 -13.11 -4.59 -16.88
CA LYS A 76 -13.27 -3.93 -15.58
C LYS A 76 -12.41 -4.56 -14.48
N GLU A 77 -12.11 -5.85 -14.57
CA GLU A 77 -11.23 -6.55 -13.62
C GLU A 77 -9.76 -6.12 -13.72
N TYR A 78 -9.34 -5.53 -14.83
CA TYR A 78 -7.95 -5.10 -15.06
C TYR A 78 -7.66 -3.72 -14.48
N GLU A 79 -8.71 -2.95 -14.14
CA GLU A 79 -8.58 -1.60 -13.60
C GLU A 79 -7.61 -1.49 -12.41
N PRO A 80 -7.73 -2.28 -11.32
CA PRO A 80 -6.82 -2.16 -10.17
C PRO A 80 -5.36 -2.45 -10.53
N VAL A 81 -5.11 -3.37 -11.46
CA VAL A 81 -3.74 -3.70 -11.92
C VAL A 81 -3.13 -2.52 -12.66
N LEU A 82 -3.88 -1.88 -13.56
CA LEU A 82 -3.40 -0.71 -14.29
C LEU A 82 -3.34 0.54 -13.39
N GLU A 83 -4.30 0.73 -12.50
CA GLU A 83 -4.32 1.82 -11.51
C GLU A 83 -3.03 1.82 -10.69
N ARG A 84 -2.53 0.64 -10.29
CA ARG A 84 -1.26 0.53 -9.57
C ARG A 84 -0.06 1.07 -10.37
N ARG A 85 -0.13 1.12 -11.70
CA ARG A 85 0.95 1.65 -12.54
C ARG A 85 1.07 3.17 -12.46
N ILE A 86 0.03 3.88 -12.00
CA ILE A 86 0.08 5.33 -11.76
C ILE A 86 1.26 5.65 -10.83
N HIS A 87 1.43 4.87 -9.76
CA HIS A 87 2.58 4.98 -8.86
C HIS A 87 3.93 4.96 -9.59
N ASN A 88 4.19 3.95 -10.43
CA ASN A 88 5.46 3.85 -11.13
C ASN A 88 5.62 4.99 -12.14
N PHE A 89 4.57 5.26 -12.92
CA PHE A 89 4.62 6.21 -14.01
C PHE A 89 4.85 7.63 -13.50
N VAL A 90 4.18 8.04 -12.42
CA VAL A 90 4.46 9.33 -11.78
C VAL A 90 5.90 9.37 -11.23
N ASN A 91 6.41 8.30 -10.64
CA ASN A 91 7.80 8.25 -10.17
C ASN A 91 8.86 8.15 -11.30
N TYR A 92 8.47 7.85 -12.53
CA TYR A 92 9.37 7.92 -13.69
C TYR A 92 9.60 9.35 -14.18
N GLY A 93 8.78 10.30 -13.75
CA GLY A 93 8.98 11.71 -14.04
C GLY A 93 10.14 12.30 -13.24
N GLU A 94 11.08 12.98 -13.91
CA GLU A 94 12.14 13.69 -13.19
C GLU A 94 11.55 14.82 -12.34
N GLY A 95 11.79 14.73 -11.03
CA GLY A 95 11.32 15.72 -10.06
C GLY A 95 9.84 15.59 -9.68
N SER A 96 9.21 14.45 -10.00
CA SER A 96 7.95 14.01 -9.40
C SER A 96 8.19 12.83 -8.45
N TRP A 97 7.32 12.72 -7.45
CA TRP A 97 7.33 11.62 -6.48
C TRP A 97 5.90 11.24 -6.15
N HIS A 98 5.62 9.94 -6.06
CA HIS A 98 4.32 9.40 -5.70
C HIS A 98 4.49 8.23 -4.73
N VAL A 99 3.60 8.11 -3.75
CA VAL A 99 3.48 6.91 -2.91
C VAL A 99 2.02 6.65 -2.55
N ALA A 100 1.79 5.47 -1.98
CA ALA A 100 0.49 4.94 -1.59
C ALA A 100 -0.39 4.60 -2.81
N GLN A 101 -1.71 4.72 -2.69
CA GLN A 101 -2.71 4.18 -3.63
C GLN A 101 -4.10 4.75 -3.33
N ARG A 102 -5.05 4.60 -4.27
CA ARG A 102 -6.48 4.98 -4.11
C ARG A 102 -6.65 6.38 -3.53
N ASP A 103 -7.33 6.54 -2.40
CA ASP A 103 -7.68 7.80 -1.72
C ASP A 103 -6.69 8.25 -0.64
N ILE A 104 -5.55 7.58 -0.55
CA ILE A 104 -4.48 7.90 0.39
C ILE A 104 -3.16 8.26 -0.31
N ILE A 105 -3.21 8.55 -1.61
CA ILE A 105 -2.03 8.91 -2.39
C ILE A 105 -1.30 10.12 -1.79
N TRP A 106 0.00 10.19 -2.05
CA TRP A 106 0.79 11.36 -1.74
C TRP A 106 1.74 11.65 -2.89
N VAL A 107 1.59 12.83 -3.50
CA VAL A 107 2.35 13.27 -4.67
C VAL A 107 3.13 14.53 -4.34
N ARG A 108 4.35 14.65 -4.85
CA ARG A 108 5.17 15.86 -4.76
C ARG A 108 5.76 16.22 -6.12
N LEU A 109 5.89 17.52 -6.36
CA LEU A 109 6.70 18.08 -7.45
C LEU A 109 7.82 18.95 -6.87
N SER A 110 9.03 18.82 -7.39
CA SER A 110 10.21 19.55 -6.90
C SER A 110 10.31 20.96 -7.47
N LYS A 111 10.96 21.86 -6.75
CA LYS A 111 11.26 23.23 -7.22
C LYS A 111 12.08 23.24 -8.51
N ASP A 112 12.98 22.27 -8.65
CA ASP A 112 13.81 22.10 -9.86
C ASP A 112 12.97 21.68 -11.08
N ALA A 113 11.98 20.80 -10.90
CA ALA A 113 11.07 20.43 -11.98
C ALA A 113 10.25 21.64 -12.44
N ILE A 114 9.67 22.39 -11.50
CA ILE A 114 8.85 23.58 -11.82
C ILE A 114 9.71 24.65 -12.50
N SER A 115 10.94 24.89 -12.04
CA SER A 115 11.83 25.88 -12.67
C SER A 115 12.25 25.50 -14.10
N LYS A 116 12.21 24.21 -14.44
CA LYS A 116 12.41 23.66 -15.79
C LYS A 116 11.12 23.63 -16.63
N GLY A 117 10.01 24.19 -16.12
CA GLY A 117 8.75 24.30 -16.85
C GLY A 117 7.85 23.06 -16.75
N VAL A 118 7.98 22.26 -15.68
CA VAL A 118 7.00 21.21 -15.38
C VAL A 118 5.74 21.82 -14.78
N HIS A 119 4.57 21.44 -15.29
CA HIS A 119 3.24 21.80 -14.75
C HIS A 119 2.52 20.55 -14.20
N ILE A 120 1.42 20.72 -13.48
CA ILE A 120 0.59 19.60 -12.99
C ILE A 120 0.08 18.79 -14.19
N ARG A 121 -0.33 19.47 -15.27
CA ARG A 121 -0.72 18.84 -16.55
C ARG A 121 0.29 17.83 -17.08
N ASP A 122 1.59 18.01 -16.83
CA ASP A 122 2.59 17.06 -17.33
C ASP A 122 2.51 15.69 -16.65
N ILE A 123 1.95 15.59 -15.45
CA ILE A 123 1.61 14.31 -14.82
C ILE A 123 0.60 13.56 -15.71
N GLY A 124 -0.42 14.26 -16.22
CA GLY A 124 -1.45 13.66 -17.06
C GLY A 124 -0.92 13.26 -18.43
N VAL A 125 -0.03 14.08 -19.02
CA VAL A 125 0.66 13.76 -20.28
C VAL A 125 1.53 12.52 -20.11
N LEU A 126 2.29 12.45 -19.02
CA LEU A 126 3.13 11.31 -18.68
C LEU A 126 2.31 10.04 -18.53
N LEU A 127 1.21 10.09 -17.76
CA LEU A 127 0.32 8.95 -17.56
C LEU A 127 -0.29 8.47 -18.87
N ALA A 128 -0.89 9.37 -19.67
CA ALA A 128 -1.50 9.01 -20.94
C ALA A 128 -0.49 8.31 -21.88
N ALA A 129 0.71 8.89 -22.02
CA ALA A 129 1.76 8.31 -22.84
C ALA A 129 2.25 6.95 -22.30
N LYS A 130 2.53 6.86 -20.99
CA LYS A 130 3.06 5.63 -20.38
C LYS A 130 2.07 4.47 -20.42
N PHE A 131 0.78 4.72 -20.19
CA PHE A 131 -0.25 3.69 -20.34
C PHE A 131 -0.32 3.20 -21.78
N ARG A 132 -0.35 4.09 -22.79
CA ARG A 132 -0.36 3.68 -24.20
C ARG A 132 0.90 2.91 -24.60
N MET A 133 2.07 3.29 -24.08
CA MET A 133 3.35 2.66 -24.39
C MET A 133 3.54 1.30 -23.73
N ASP A 134 3.16 1.14 -22.47
CA ASP A 134 3.39 -0.09 -21.70
C ASP A 134 2.30 -1.14 -21.98
N PHE A 135 1.12 -0.72 -22.43
CA PHE A 135 -0.02 -1.61 -22.70
C PHE A 135 -0.63 -1.38 -24.10
N PRO A 136 0.18 -1.43 -25.19
CA PRO A 136 -0.27 -1.06 -26.53
C PRO A 136 -1.34 -2.01 -27.09
N ASP A 137 -1.29 -3.29 -26.71
CA ASP A 137 -2.24 -4.32 -27.17
C ASP A 137 -3.55 -4.32 -26.36
N LEU A 138 -3.51 -3.76 -25.14
CA LEU A 138 -4.65 -3.76 -24.22
C LEU A 138 -5.47 -2.47 -24.32
N LEU A 139 -4.80 -1.33 -24.53
CA LEU A 139 -5.41 -0.01 -24.53
C LEU A 139 -5.45 0.54 -25.96
N ASP A 140 -6.62 1.00 -26.39
CA ASP A 140 -6.81 1.69 -27.67
C ASP A 140 -6.77 3.21 -27.49
N ALA A 141 -7.32 3.71 -26.37
CA ALA A 141 -7.36 5.13 -26.03
C ALA A 141 -7.14 5.35 -24.52
N VAL A 142 -6.43 6.43 -24.18
CA VAL A 142 -6.24 6.88 -22.79
C VAL A 142 -6.50 8.38 -22.69
N GLN A 143 -7.33 8.77 -21.73
CA GLN A 143 -7.61 10.14 -21.33
C GLN A 143 -7.26 10.32 -19.86
N VAL A 144 -6.72 11.48 -19.49
CA VAL A 144 -6.43 11.80 -18.09
C VAL A 144 -7.07 13.13 -17.70
N THR A 145 -7.81 13.14 -16.60
CA THR A 145 -8.31 14.36 -15.97
C THR A 145 -7.64 14.53 -14.62
N LEU A 146 -6.98 15.67 -14.41
CA LEU A 146 -6.43 16.06 -13.12
C LEU A 146 -7.33 17.14 -12.52
N ILE A 147 -7.76 16.95 -11.28
CA ILE A 147 -8.63 17.90 -10.57
C ILE A 147 -7.86 18.45 -9.38
N THR A 148 -7.72 19.77 -9.31
CA THR A 148 -7.06 20.52 -8.22
C THR A 148 -8.02 21.48 -7.52
N ASP A 149 -9.27 21.57 -7.99
CA ASP A 149 -10.36 22.22 -7.27
C ASP A 149 -10.85 21.32 -6.11
N GLU A 150 -10.81 21.84 -4.89
CA GLU A 150 -11.10 21.05 -3.68
C GLU A 150 -12.51 20.46 -3.68
N LYS A 151 -13.50 21.25 -4.09
CA LYS A 151 -14.89 20.81 -4.09
C LYS A 151 -15.09 19.67 -5.10
N ALA A 152 -14.57 19.81 -6.31
CA ALA A 152 -14.65 18.78 -7.33
C ALA A 152 -13.87 17.51 -6.94
N VAL A 153 -12.73 17.63 -6.25
CA VAL A 153 -12.00 16.48 -5.71
C VAL A 153 -12.85 15.71 -4.69
N LEU A 154 -13.51 16.41 -3.76
CA LEU A 154 -14.36 15.75 -2.76
C LEU A 154 -15.56 15.04 -3.40
N GLU A 155 -16.21 15.68 -4.37
CA GLU A 155 -17.36 15.10 -5.09
C GLU A 155 -16.98 13.85 -5.91
N GLU A 156 -15.83 13.85 -6.58
CA GLU A 156 -15.36 12.67 -7.31
C GLU A 156 -14.82 11.58 -6.39
N ARG A 157 -14.29 11.93 -5.21
CA ARG A 157 -13.80 10.94 -4.23
C ARG A 157 -14.92 10.02 -3.75
N GLU A 158 -16.10 10.55 -3.48
CA GLU A 158 -17.27 9.73 -3.08
C GLU A 158 -17.60 8.65 -4.13
N LYS A 159 -17.46 8.98 -5.43
CA LYS A 159 -17.68 8.03 -6.52
C LYS A 159 -16.57 6.98 -6.57
N ALA A 160 -15.32 7.40 -6.33
CA ALA A 160 -14.17 6.51 -6.33
C ALA A 160 -14.23 5.51 -5.15
N GLU A 161 -14.63 5.97 -3.96
CA GLU A 161 -14.82 5.13 -2.77
C GLU A 161 -15.78 3.95 -3.03
N ALA A 162 -16.88 4.19 -3.76
CA ALA A 162 -17.81 3.12 -4.15
C ALA A 162 -17.15 2.05 -5.05
N VAL A 163 -16.28 2.47 -5.98
CA VAL A 163 -15.53 1.55 -6.85
C VAL A 163 -14.49 0.75 -6.05
N TYR A 164 -13.77 1.40 -5.13
CA TYR A 164 -12.82 0.72 -4.26
C TYR A 164 -13.52 -0.33 -3.39
N LEU A 165 -14.70 -0.02 -2.86
CA LEU A 165 -15.50 -0.96 -2.09
C LEU A 165 -15.93 -2.16 -2.95
N GLU A 166 -16.42 -1.92 -4.18
CA GLU A 166 -16.77 -3.01 -5.12
C GLU A 166 -15.57 -3.93 -5.39
N ARG A 167 -14.37 -3.36 -5.56
CA ARG A 167 -13.13 -4.13 -5.78
C ARG A 167 -12.74 -4.95 -4.56
N ASP A 168 -12.79 -4.37 -3.37
CA ASP A 168 -12.52 -5.06 -2.11
C ASP A 168 -13.49 -6.23 -1.87
N GLU A 169 -14.74 -6.10 -2.30
CA GLU A 169 -15.76 -7.15 -2.15
C GLU A 169 -15.50 -8.39 -3.01
N ARG A 170 -14.84 -8.24 -4.17
CA ARG A 170 -14.54 -9.38 -5.06
C ARG A 170 -13.56 -10.39 -4.47
N ILE A 171 -12.69 -9.95 -3.56
CA ILE A 171 -11.68 -10.80 -2.91
C ILE A 171 -12.16 -11.28 -1.54
N ARG A 172 -13.24 -10.69 -1.02
CA ARG A 172 -13.80 -11.03 0.29
C ARG A 172 -14.22 -12.51 0.31
N GLY A 173 -13.65 -13.26 1.26
CA GLY A 173 -14.00 -14.66 1.50
C GLY A 173 -13.06 -15.68 0.85
N MET A 174 -12.14 -15.26 -0.02
CA MET A 174 -11.10 -16.16 -0.53
C MET A 174 -10.12 -16.55 0.59
N LYS A 175 -9.80 -17.84 0.71
CA LYS A 175 -8.84 -18.36 1.68
C LYS A 175 -7.57 -18.88 1.03
N ASP A 176 -6.47 -18.86 1.77
CA ASP A 176 -5.20 -19.43 1.30
C ASP A 176 -5.28 -20.95 1.08
N THR A 177 -6.23 -21.60 1.76
CA THR A 177 -6.55 -23.03 1.61
C THR A 177 -7.27 -23.33 0.30
N ASP A 178 -7.88 -22.34 -0.35
CA ASP A 178 -8.71 -22.53 -1.54
C ASP A 178 -7.90 -22.45 -2.84
N VAL A 179 -6.62 -22.09 -2.77
CA VAL A 179 -5.75 -21.87 -3.93
C VAL A 179 -4.44 -22.62 -3.77
N ASP A 180 -3.93 -23.27 -4.81
CA ASP A 180 -2.61 -23.94 -4.77
C ASP A 180 -1.44 -23.05 -5.19
N THR A 181 -1.76 -21.86 -5.70
CA THR A 181 -0.82 -20.90 -6.29
C THR A 181 -1.00 -19.55 -5.61
N PHE A 182 0.10 -19.00 -5.13
CA PHE A 182 0.22 -17.59 -4.74
C PHE A 182 0.81 -16.77 -5.88
N TYR A 183 0.93 -15.46 -5.71
CA TYR A 183 1.58 -14.60 -6.69
C TYR A 183 2.70 -13.81 -6.04
N SER A 184 3.83 -13.69 -6.72
CA SER A 184 4.87 -12.76 -6.33
C SER A 184 4.57 -11.35 -6.83
N CYS A 185 5.29 -10.37 -6.31
CA CYS A 185 5.44 -9.07 -6.95
C CYS A 185 6.88 -8.55 -6.75
N THR A 186 7.54 -8.25 -7.86
CA THR A 186 8.91 -7.70 -7.93
C THR A 186 8.94 -6.26 -8.44
N LEU A 187 7.77 -5.61 -8.55
CA LEU A 187 7.63 -4.27 -9.13
C LEU A 187 8.46 -3.21 -8.39
N CYS A 188 8.66 -3.38 -7.08
CA CYS A 188 9.42 -2.45 -6.26
C CYS A 188 10.94 -2.76 -6.22
N GLN A 189 11.45 -3.69 -7.03
CA GLN A 189 12.90 -3.97 -7.09
C GLN A 189 13.72 -2.84 -7.69
N THR A 190 13.07 -1.87 -8.35
CA THR A 190 13.71 -0.60 -8.74
C THR A 190 14.17 0.22 -7.53
N PHE A 191 13.47 0.11 -6.39
CA PHE A 191 13.84 0.77 -5.13
C PHE A 191 14.58 -0.16 -4.16
N ALA A 192 14.14 -1.42 -4.03
CA ALA A 192 14.71 -2.40 -3.12
C ALA A 192 15.04 -3.69 -3.91
N PRO A 193 16.25 -3.80 -4.50
CA PRO A 193 16.58 -4.83 -5.50
C PRO A 193 16.30 -6.27 -5.07
N ASN A 194 16.43 -6.57 -3.79
CA ASN A 194 16.25 -7.93 -3.27
C ASN A 194 14.88 -8.16 -2.64
N HIS A 195 13.99 -7.16 -2.65
CA HIS A 195 12.65 -7.28 -2.12
C HIS A 195 11.76 -8.13 -3.03
N VAL A 196 10.95 -8.99 -2.42
CA VAL A 196 9.93 -9.79 -3.09
C VAL A 196 8.69 -9.80 -2.20
N CYS A 197 7.57 -9.28 -2.71
CA CYS A 197 6.27 -9.51 -2.08
C CYS A 197 5.76 -10.90 -2.47
N ILE A 198 5.23 -11.65 -1.50
CA ILE A 198 4.40 -12.83 -1.76
C ILE A 198 2.97 -12.47 -1.36
N ILE A 199 2.05 -12.63 -2.30
CA ILE A 199 0.68 -12.19 -2.21
C ILE A 199 -0.21 -13.42 -2.18
N THR A 200 -1.01 -13.53 -1.12
CA THR A 200 -1.98 -14.60 -0.93
C THR A 200 -3.39 -14.01 -0.84
N PRO A 201 -4.45 -14.82 -0.98
CA PRO A 201 -5.82 -14.37 -0.74
C PRO A 201 -6.00 -13.63 0.60
N GLU A 202 -5.31 -14.10 1.65
CA GLU A 202 -5.40 -13.55 3.01
C GLU A 202 -4.25 -12.61 3.39
N ARG A 203 -3.28 -12.36 2.50
CA ARG A 203 -2.20 -11.37 2.70
C ARG A 203 -1.97 -10.57 1.40
N PRO A 204 -2.64 -9.42 1.25
CA PRO A 204 -2.36 -8.49 0.16
C PRO A 204 -0.91 -7.99 0.19
N ALA A 205 -0.42 -7.47 -0.93
CA ALA A 205 0.88 -6.81 -0.97
C ALA A 205 0.94 -5.69 0.06
N LEU A 206 2.14 -5.45 0.62
CA LEU A 206 2.35 -4.46 1.68
C LEU A 206 1.91 -3.03 1.30
N CYS A 207 1.84 -2.72 0.01
CA CYS A 207 1.37 -1.42 -0.49
C CYS A 207 -0.15 -1.23 -0.43
N GLY A 208 -0.92 -2.27 -0.11
CA GLY A 208 -2.40 -2.23 -0.09
C GLY A 208 -3.06 -2.28 -1.46
N ALA A 209 -2.31 -2.07 -2.54
CA ALA A 209 -2.85 -1.87 -3.89
C ALA A 209 -2.90 -3.12 -4.77
N ILE A 210 -2.25 -4.22 -4.36
CA ILE A 210 -2.23 -5.47 -5.14
C ILE A 210 -2.69 -6.60 -4.24
N THR A 211 -3.81 -7.19 -4.63
CA THR A 211 -4.39 -8.38 -4.00
C THR A 211 -3.99 -9.63 -4.78
N TRP A 212 -4.38 -10.82 -4.29
CA TRP A 212 -4.08 -12.07 -4.99
C TRP A 212 -4.70 -12.11 -6.40
N LEU A 213 -5.94 -11.62 -6.54
CA LEU A 213 -6.63 -11.57 -7.83
C LEU A 213 -5.91 -10.60 -8.78
N ASP A 214 -5.44 -9.46 -8.28
CA ASP A 214 -4.65 -8.51 -9.07
C ASP A 214 -3.33 -9.13 -9.53
N GLY A 215 -2.66 -9.90 -8.67
CA GLY A 215 -1.44 -10.63 -9.03
C GLY A 215 -1.68 -11.64 -10.16
N LYS A 216 -2.80 -12.37 -10.10
CA LYS A 216 -3.23 -13.28 -11.16
C LYS A 216 -3.49 -12.53 -12.47
N ILE A 217 -4.28 -11.48 -12.41
CA ILE A 217 -4.64 -10.67 -13.58
C ILE A 217 -3.40 -10.01 -14.19
N ALA A 218 -2.48 -9.50 -13.37
CA ALA A 218 -1.24 -8.90 -13.85
C ALA A 218 -0.37 -9.90 -14.63
N TYR A 219 -0.32 -11.16 -14.17
CA TYR A 219 0.35 -12.24 -14.91
C TYR A 219 -0.37 -12.57 -16.22
N GLU A 220 -1.70 -12.58 -16.24
CA GLU A 220 -2.49 -12.80 -17.47
C GLU A 220 -2.26 -11.70 -18.51
N ILE A 221 -2.19 -10.44 -18.08
CA ILE A 221 -1.91 -9.29 -18.95
C ILE A 221 -0.47 -9.32 -19.47
N ALA A 222 0.49 -9.60 -18.60
CA ALA A 222 1.91 -9.58 -18.92
C ALA A 222 2.64 -10.76 -18.27
N PRO A 223 2.71 -11.94 -18.94
CA PRO A 223 3.34 -13.14 -18.38
C PRO A 223 4.83 -12.99 -18.04
N ALA A 224 5.53 -12.06 -18.71
CA ALA A 224 6.93 -11.71 -18.42
C ALA A 224 7.07 -10.56 -17.40
N GLY A 225 5.96 -10.09 -16.82
CA GLY A 225 5.90 -8.97 -15.90
C GLY A 225 6.35 -9.30 -14.47
N ALA A 226 6.16 -8.33 -13.58
CA ALA A 226 6.64 -8.40 -12.20
C ALA A 226 5.87 -9.40 -11.30
N ASN A 227 4.65 -9.77 -11.70
CA ASN A 227 3.82 -10.72 -11.00
C ASN A 227 3.97 -12.11 -11.63
N GLN A 228 4.40 -13.08 -10.83
CA GLN A 228 4.66 -14.45 -11.29
C GLN A 228 3.90 -15.43 -10.39
N PRO A 229 3.37 -16.53 -10.94
CA PRO A 229 2.76 -17.58 -10.13
C PRO A 229 3.81 -18.26 -9.26
N VAL A 230 3.45 -18.50 -8.01
CA VAL A 230 4.27 -19.18 -7.01
C VAL A 230 3.49 -20.37 -6.48
N GLU A 231 3.81 -21.56 -6.98
CA GLU A 231 3.25 -22.80 -6.43
C GLU A 231 3.68 -22.95 -4.98
N LYS A 232 2.73 -23.25 -4.08
CA LYS A 232 3.03 -23.43 -2.65
C LYS A 232 4.09 -24.51 -2.44
N GLY A 233 3.95 -25.65 -3.12
CA GLY A 233 4.79 -26.82 -2.85
C GLY A 233 4.52 -27.41 -1.46
N LYS A 234 5.53 -28.05 -0.85
CA LYS A 234 5.38 -28.69 0.46
C LYS A 234 5.22 -27.64 1.57
N LEU A 235 4.23 -27.82 2.44
CA LEU A 235 4.08 -27.07 3.69
C LEU A 235 5.23 -27.40 4.65
N ILE A 236 5.94 -26.37 5.12
CA ILE A 236 7.00 -26.47 6.13
C ILE A 236 6.43 -26.14 7.51
N ASP A 237 5.66 -25.04 7.61
CA ASP A 237 5.11 -24.55 8.86
C ASP A 237 3.75 -23.87 8.61
N LEU A 238 2.69 -24.41 9.22
CA LEU A 238 1.33 -23.90 9.04
C LEU A 238 1.13 -22.53 9.70
N GLU A 239 1.67 -22.35 10.90
CA GLU A 239 1.47 -21.14 11.69
C GLU A 239 2.20 -19.97 11.04
N ARG A 240 3.46 -20.16 10.63
CA ARG A 240 4.23 -19.14 9.91
C ARG A 240 3.82 -18.98 8.46
N GLY A 241 3.03 -19.91 7.91
CA GLY A 241 2.71 -19.95 6.48
C GLY A 241 3.96 -20.15 5.63
N GLU A 242 4.87 -21.01 6.08
CA GLU A 242 6.12 -21.28 5.37
C GLU A 242 5.94 -22.47 4.43
N PHE A 243 6.27 -22.26 3.16
CA PHE A 243 6.17 -23.28 2.13
C PHE A 243 7.46 -23.39 1.33
N GLU A 244 7.82 -24.61 0.95
CA GLU A 244 9.05 -24.88 0.21
C GLU A 244 9.08 -24.18 -1.15
N GLY A 245 7.95 -24.15 -1.88
CA GLY A 245 7.86 -23.48 -3.18
C GLY A 245 8.00 -21.96 -3.07
N VAL A 246 7.44 -21.38 -2.02
CA VAL A 246 7.60 -19.96 -1.70
C VAL A 246 9.07 -19.64 -1.39
N ASN A 247 9.72 -20.41 -0.52
CA ASN A 247 11.13 -20.23 -0.19
C ASN A 247 12.04 -20.32 -1.44
N ARG A 248 11.82 -21.32 -2.31
CA ARG A 248 12.58 -21.44 -3.57
C ARG A 248 12.38 -20.24 -4.48
N PHE A 249 11.15 -19.76 -4.62
CA PHE A 249 10.86 -18.59 -5.45
C PHE A 249 11.52 -17.33 -4.88
N VAL A 250 11.32 -17.05 -3.59
CA VAL A 250 11.88 -15.88 -2.92
C VAL A 250 13.40 -15.88 -3.00
N LYS A 251 14.07 -17.01 -2.77
CA LYS A 251 15.53 -17.12 -2.92
C LYS A 251 16.01 -16.76 -4.32
N LYS A 252 15.33 -17.24 -5.36
CA LYS A 252 15.67 -16.91 -6.74
C LYS A 252 15.43 -15.43 -7.05
N ALA A 253 14.25 -14.93 -6.70
CA ALA A 253 13.81 -13.57 -7.05
C ALA A 253 14.50 -12.47 -6.21
N SER A 254 15.06 -12.82 -5.05
CA SER A 254 15.88 -11.93 -4.21
C SER A 254 17.38 -12.03 -4.50
N HIS A 255 17.77 -12.65 -5.62
CA HIS A 255 19.18 -12.84 -6.00
C HIS A 255 20.00 -13.67 -5.00
N GLY A 256 19.35 -14.51 -4.20
CA GLY A 256 19.97 -15.35 -3.18
C GLY A 256 20.02 -14.75 -1.78
N GLU A 257 19.55 -13.51 -1.58
CA GLU A 257 19.64 -12.81 -0.29
C GLU A 257 18.63 -13.30 0.75
N VAL A 258 17.47 -13.80 0.32
CA VAL A 258 16.40 -14.25 1.22
C VAL A 258 16.12 -15.73 1.00
N ASP A 259 16.54 -16.58 1.94
CA ASP A 259 16.37 -18.03 1.85
C ASP A 259 14.97 -18.53 2.25
N ARG A 260 14.35 -17.86 3.22
CA ARG A 260 13.11 -18.30 3.87
C ARG A 260 12.15 -17.13 4.05
N CYS A 261 10.85 -17.40 3.97
CA CYS A 261 9.83 -16.38 4.16
C CYS A 261 8.65 -16.92 4.97
N SER A 262 8.41 -16.31 6.13
CA SER A 262 7.21 -16.49 6.94
C SER A 262 6.13 -15.52 6.45
N LEU A 263 5.05 -16.08 5.89
CA LEU A 263 3.92 -15.32 5.39
C LEU A 263 3.00 -14.80 6.50
N TYR A 264 3.06 -15.34 7.72
CA TYR A 264 2.18 -14.90 8.82
C TYR A 264 2.91 -14.77 10.15
N GLY A 265 4.24 -14.62 10.10
CA GLY A 265 5.09 -14.39 11.26
C GLY A 265 5.89 -13.10 11.15
N ILE A 266 6.25 -12.55 12.31
CA ILE A 266 7.12 -11.36 12.44
C ILE A 266 8.45 -11.68 13.12
N MET A 267 8.52 -12.74 13.94
CA MET A 267 9.70 -13.05 14.76
C MET A 267 10.78 -13.82 14.00
N GLU A 268 10.41 -14.67 13.05
CA GLU A 268 11.35 -15.47 12.25
C GLU A 268 11.08 -15.28 10.76
N PHE A 269 12.13 -14.96 10.01
CA PHE A 269 12.09 -14.82 8.54
C PHE A 269 10.91 -13.98 8.02
N PRO A 270 10.62 -12.79 8.60
CA PRO A 270 9.52 -11.96 8.10
C PRO A 270 9.72 -11.62 6.62
N MET A 271 8.63 -11.41 5.90
CA MET A 271 8.69 -10.87 4.54
C MET A 271 9.43 -9.53 4.54
N THR A 272 10.36 -9.35 3.60
CA THR A 272 11.14 -8.10 3.48
C THR A 272 10.23 -6.95 3.06
N CYS A 273 10.71 -5.72 3.21
CA CYS A 273 9.95 -4.52 2.83
C CYS A 273 10.71 -3.70 1.79
N CYS A 274 10.00 -3.15 0.79
CA CYS A 274 10.58 -2.13 -0.10
C CYS A 274 10.58 -0.76 0.58
N GLY A 275 9.55 0.05 0.33
CA GLY A 275 9.38 1.38 0.93
C GLY A 275 7.96 1.94 0.88
N CYS A 276 7.03 1.21 0.25
CA CYS A 276 5.66 1.67 0.00
C CYS A 276 4.59 1.01 0.89
N PHE A 277 4.99 0.37 2.00
CA PHE A 277 4.05 -0.22 2.96
C PHE A 277 3.10 0.84 3.55
N GLU A 278 1.83 0.49 3.73
CA GLU A 278 0.84 1.39 4.34
C GLU A 278 1.04 1.50 5.85
N CYS A 279 1.39 0.39 6.49
CA CYS A 279 1.58 0.28 7.92
C CYS A 279 2.85 -0.50 8.27
N ILE A 280 3.33 -0.30 9.50
CA ILE A 280 4.42 -1.06 10.09
C ILE A 280 3.91 -1.72 11.37
N ALA A 281 3.97 -3.04 11.44
CA ALA A 281 3.82 -3.79 12.67
C ALA A 281 5.17 -3.89 13.38
N VAL A 282 5.18 -3.68 14.70
CA VAL A 282 6.36 -3.75 15.56
C VAL A 282 6.03 -4.56 16.80
N MET A 283 6.87 -5.55 17.10
CA MET A 283 6.80 -6.32 18.34
C MET A 283 7.32 -5.49 19.52
N LEU A 284 6.52 -5.45 20.59
CA LEU A 284 6.80 -4.75 21.84
C LEU A 284 6.96 -5.79 22.96
N PRO A 285 8.20 -6.11 23.37
CA PRO A 285 8.48 -7.14 24.36
C PRO A 285 7.77 -6.91 25.70
N GLU A 286 7.73 -5.67 26.17
CA GLU A 286 7.26 -5.27 27.50
C GLU A 286 5.77 -5.53 27.71
N VAL A 287 5.01 -5.54 26.61
CA VAL A 287 3.55 -5.74 26.61
C VAL A 287 3.14 -7.01 25.86
N ASN A 288 4.11 -7.84 25.49
CA ASN A 288 3.90 -9.14 24.85
C ASN A 288 2.96 -9.04 23.62
N GLY A 289 3.10 -7.99 22.81
CA GLY A 289 2.15 -7.67 21.75
C GLY A 289 2.77 -6.89 20.58
N PHE A 290 1.92 -6.47 19.65
CA PHE A 290 2.30 -5.68 18.49
C PHE A 290 1.60 -4.32 18.48
N MET A 291 2.34 -3.27 18.19
CA MET A 291 1.76 -2.03 17.69
C MET A 291 1.72 -2.05 16.16
N VAL A 292 0.75 -1.38 15.56
CA VAL A 292 0.71 -1.12 14.11
C VAL A 292 0.55 0.38 13.87
N VAL A 293 1.51 0.98 13.17
CA VAL A 293 1.49 2.42 12.85
C VAL A 293 1.34 2.64 11.35
N SER A 294 0.42 3.52 10.95
CA SER A 294 0.19 3.89 9.55
C SER A 294 1.07 5.05 9.10
N ARG A 295 1.32 5.15 7.78
CA ARG A 295 2.17 6.17 7.14
C ARG A 295 1.71 7.61 7.40
N GLU A 296 0.41 7.80 7.50
CA GLU A 296 -0.25 9.09 7.69
C GLU A 296 -0.02 9.62 9.10
N PHE A 297 0.21 8.74 10.09
CA PHE A 297 0.49 9.12 11.46
C PHE A 297 1.89 9.74 11.60
N LYS A 298 1.95 10.95 12.19
CA LYS A 298 3.20 11.72 12.35
C LYS A 298 3.70 11.80 13.79
N GLY A 299 2.96 11.25 14.75
CA GLY A 299 3.33 11.26 16.15
C GLY A 299 4.39 10.22 16.50
N GLU A 300 4.85 10.28 17.75
CA GLU A 300 5.63 9.20 18.35
C GLU A 300 4.73 8.02 18.71
N THR A 301 5.33 6.85 18.81
CA THR A 301 4.66 5.60 19.12
C THR A 301 5.27 4.98 20.38
N PRO A 302 4.61 3.99 21.01
CA PRO A 302 5.15 3.31 22.17
C PRO A 302 6.54 2.66 21.95
N SER A 303 6.97 2.44 20.70
CA SER A 303 8.33 1.97 20.39
C SER A 303 9.40 3.06 20.50
N GLY A 304 9.05 4.30 20.85
CA GLY A 304 9.96 5.46 20.88
C GLY A 304 10.37 5.94 19.48
N MET A 305 9.66 5.55 18.43
CA MET A 305 9.98 5.90 17.04
C MET A 305 8.76 6.39 16.29
N THR A 306 8.96 7.31 15.36
CA THR A 306 7.93 7.69 14.39
C THR A 306 7.84 6.66 13.26
N PHE A 307 6.76 6.70 12.46
CA PHE A 307 6.66 5.89 11.24
C PHE A 307 7.88 6.07 10.31
N SER A 308 8.38 7.31 10.17
CA SER A 308 9.50 7.59 9.25
C SER A 308 10.80 6.95 9.71
N THR A 309 11.06 6.96 11.02
CA THR A 309 12.21 6.28 11.63
C THR A 309 12.11 4.77 11.43
N LEU A 310 10.95 4.18 11.73
CA LEU A 310 10.68 2.75 11.54
C LEU A 310 10.83 2.34 10.06
N ALA A 311 10.31 3.15 9.14
CA ALA A 311 10.40 2.90 7.71
C ALA A 311 11.85 2.88 7.21
N GLY A 312 12.71 3.74 7.77
CA GLY A 312 14.15 3.75 7.49
C GLY A 312 14.86 2.49 7.99
N THR A 313 14.36 1.87 9.07
CA THR A 313 14.92 0.64 9.64
C THR A 313 14.56 -0.61 8.82
N ILE A 314 13.32 -0.71 8.34
CA ILE A 314 12.82 -1.96 7.72
C ILE A 314 12.81 -1.95 6.20
N GLY A 315 12.91 -0.77 5.59
CA GLY A 315 12.92 -0.63 4.14
C GLY A 315 14.20 -1.16 3.49
N GLY A 316 14.18 -1.31 2.17
CA GLY A 316 15.37 -1.65 1.38
C GLY A 316 15.59 -3.15 1.12
N GLY A 317 14.66 -4.01 1.54
CA GLY A 317 14.64 -5.43 1.15
C GLY A 317 15.40 -6.38 2.07
N ALA A 318 15.77 -5.95 3.28
CA ALA A 318 16.32 -6.82 4.31
C ALA A 318 15.20 -7.50 5.15
N GLN A 319 15.50 -8.65 5.77
CA GLN A 319 14.63 -9.25 6.78
C GLN A 319 14.96 -8.65 8.16
N THR A 320 13.94 -8.14 8.83
CA THR A 320 14.07 -7.48 10.14
C THR A 320 13.15 -8.14 11.17
N PRO A 321 13.58 -9.24 11.82
CA PRO A 321 12.84 -9.89 12.91
C PRO A 321 12.28 -8.91 13.94
N GLY A 322 11.01 -9.06 14.30
CA GLY A 322 10.28 -8.15 15.18
C GLY A 322 9.60 -6.98 14.47
N PHE A 323 9.81 -6.82 13.16
CA PHE A 323 9.17 -5.78 12.35
C PHE A 323 8.57 -6.36 11.05
N ALA A 324 7.45 -5.79 10.61
CA ALA A 324 6.86 -6.12 9.31
C ALA A 324 6.16 -4.91 8.68
N GLY A 325 6.44 -4.65 7.40
CA GLY A 325 5.66 -3.75 6.57
C GLY A 325 4.42 -4.49 6.04
N ILE A 326 3.25 -3.90 6.22
CA ILE A 326 1.96 -4.53 5.90
C ILE A 326 0.99 -3.53 5.27
N SER A 327 -0.04 -4.06 4.60
CA SER A 327 -1.21 -3.27 4.20
C SER A 327 -2.20 -3.13 5.36
N LYS A 328 -3.04 -2.09 5.32
CA LYS A 328 -4.17 -1.94 6.26
C LYS A 328 -5.12 -3.13 6.17
N GLY A 329 -5.31 -3.67 4.96
CA GLY A 329 -6.13 -4.85 4.70
C GLY A 329 -5.65 -6.11 5.44
N PHE A 330 -4.34 -6.29 5.63
CA PHE A 330 -3.80 -7.45 6.34
C PHE A 330 -4.16 -7.47 7.83
N ILE A 331 -4.40 -6.32 8.46
CA ILE A 331 -4.85 -6.23 9.87
C ILE A 331 -6.20 -6.94 10.06
N LEU A 332 -7.04 -6.95 9.00
CA LEU A 332 -8.38 -7.54 9.01
C LEU A 332 -8.40 -9.00 8.51
N SER A 333 -7.23 -9.59 8.29
CA SER A 333 -7.07 -10.96 7.83
C SER A 333 -7.18 -11.96 8.98
N ASP A 334 -7.73 -13.14 8.72
CA ASP A 334 -7.66 -14.25 9.66
C ASP A 334 -6.23 -14.77 9.86
N ARG A 335 -5.33 -14.45 8.93
CA ARG A 335 -3.91 -14.77 8.95
C ARG A 335 -3.03 -13.65 9.50
N PHE A 336 -3.61 -12.56 9.99
CA PHE A 336 -2.87 -11.43 10.54
C PHE A 336 -1.94 -11.93 11.65
N LEU A 337 -0.62 -11.90 11.42
CA LEU A 337 0.45 -12.31 12.35
C LEU A 337 0.12 -13.56 13.19
N GLN A 338 -0.53 -14.56 12.56
CA GLN A 338 -1.11 -15.70 13.29
C GLN A 338 -0.05 -16.51 14.04
N ALA A 339 1.19 -16.56 13.53
CA ALA A 339 2.27 -17.33 14.14
C ALA A 339 2.59 -16.88 15.57
N GLU A 340 2.26 -15.63 15.89
CA GLU A 340 2.47 -15.06 17.20
C GLU A 340 1.16 -14.82 18.00
N GLY A 341 0.02 -15.35 17.53
CA GLY A 341 -1.29 -15.22 18.18
C GLY A 341 -2.20 -14.16 17.55
N GLY A 342 -1.77 -13.55 16.45
CA GLY A 342 -2.57 -12.71 15.58
C GLY A 342 -3.26 -11.52 16.23
N ILE A 343 -4.53 -11.27 15.89
CA ILE A 343 -5.21 -10.02 16.25
C ILE A 343 -5.30 -9.78 17.77
N GLU A 344 -5.32 -10.83 18.59
CA GLU A 344 -5.31 -10.72 20.06
C GLU A 344 -4.04 -10.09 20.63
N ARG A 345 -2.97 -10.03 19.82
CA ARG A 345 -1.72 -9.34 20.15
C ARG A 345 -1.70 -7.89 19.75
N LEU A 346 -2.69 -7.39 19.03
CA LEU A 346 -2.73 -5.99 18.62
C LEU A 346 -3.01 -5.12 19.84
N VAL A 347 -2.00 -4.40 20.34
CA VAL A 347 -2.10 -3.60 21.57
C VAL A 347 -2.25 -2.11 21.31
N TRP A 348 -1.79 -1.62 20.15
CA TRP A 348 -1.79 -0.20 19.85
C TRP A 348 -1.91 0.07 18.35
N ILE A 349 -2.80 0.98 17.96
CA ILE A 349 -2.89 1.56 16.61
C ILE A 349 -3.26 3.05 16.70
N PRO A 350 -2.81 3.91 15.76
CA PRO A 350 -3.24 5.31 15.73
C PRO A 350 -4.76 5.43 15.65
N SER A 351 -5.34 6.43 16.31
CA SER A 351 -6.79 6.64 16.33
C SER A 351 -7.34 6.85 14.92
N LEU A 352 -6.59 7.55 14.05
CA LEU A 352 -6.95 7.72 12.63
C LEU A 352 -7.09 6.38 11.89
N LEU A 353 -6.20 5.42 12.17
CA LEU A 353 -6.24 4.10 11.55
C LEU A 353 -7.39 3.30 12.14
N LYS A 354 -7.57 3.37 13.46
CA LYS A 354 -8.67 2.72 14.18
C LYS A 354 -10.04 3.19 13.69
N GLU A 355 -10.20 4.47 13.41
CA GLU A 355 -11.40 5.07 12.84
C GLU A 355 -11.62 4.60 11.40
N GLU A 356 -10.58 4.67 10.56
CA GLU A 356 -10.60 4.27 9.15
C GLU A 356 -11.06 2.82 8.95
N ILE A 357 -10.46 1.87 9.68
CA ILE A 357 -10.84 0.44 9.58
C ILE A 357 -11.93 0.05 10.56
N GLY A 358 -12.45 0.97 11.37
CA GLY A 358 -13.18 0.67 12.62
C GLY A 358 -14.43 -0.18 12.43
N THR A 359 -15.26 0.12 11.43
CA THR A 359 -16.44 -0.68 11.10
C THR A 359 -16.05 -2.11 10.70
N ARG A 360 -15.01 -2.25 9.87
CA ARG A 360 -14.52 -3.55 9.39
C ARG A 360 -13.86 -4.34 10.53
N LEU A 361 -13.06 -3.69 11.36
CA LEU A 361 -12.39 -4.29 12.51
C LEU A 361 -13.39 -4.78 13.55
N ARG A 362 -14.40 -3.98 13.92
CA ARG A 362 -15.47 -4.42 14.84
C ARG A 362 -16.21 -5.66 14.31
N ASN A 363 -16.53 -5.69 13.03
CA ASN A 363 -17.19 -6.84 12.40
C ASN A 363 -16.27 -8.07 12.39
N HIS A 364 -14.98 -7.90 12.08
CA HIS A 364 -13.99 -8.98 12.12
C HIS A 364 -13.83 -9.55 13.53
N LEU A 365 -13.71 -8.68 14.55
CA LEU A 365 -13.61 -9.08 15.95
C LEU A 365 -14.89 -9.80 16.43
N ARG A 366 -16.08 -9.31 16.04
CA ARG A 366 -17.35 -9.99 16.33
C ARG A 366 -17.41 -11.38 15.73
N ALA A 367 -16.98 -11.56 14.49
CA ALA A 367 -16.93 -12.88 13.87
C ALA A 367 -16.02 -13.87 14.61
N LYS A 368 -15.07 -13.38 15.41
CA LYS A 368 -14.13 -14.16 16.22
C LYS A 368 -14.49 -14.23 17.70
N ASN A 369 -15.63 -13.66 18.12
CA ASN A 369 -16.02 -13.51 19.53
C ASN A 369 -15.00 -12.72 20.38
N LEU A 370 -14.40 -11.69 19.76
CA LEU A 370 -13.39 -10.80 20.35
C LEU A 370 -13.86 -9.34 20.38
N GLU A 371 -15.18 -9.09 20.46
CA GLU A 371 -15.75 -7.74 20.34
C GLU A 371 -15.14 -6.76 21.35
N SER A 372 -14.88 -7.22 22.57
CA SER A 372 -14.29 -6.40 23.63
C SER A 372 -12.89 -5.92 23.31
N LEU A 373 -12.16 -6.62 22.43
CA LEU A 373 -10.78 -6.27 22.09
C LEU A 373 -10.69 -4.87 21.47
N TYR A 374 -11.72 -4.43 20.73
CA TYR A 374 -11.70 -3.13 20.05
C TYR A 374 -11.43 -1.98 21.02
N GLU A 375 -12.08 -1.98 22.19
CA GLU A 375 -11.90 -0.94 23.22
C GLU A 375 -10.62 -1.13 24.04
N LYS A 376 -10.04 -2.34 24.00
CA LYS A 376 -8.78 -2.66 24.70
C LYS A 376 -7.53 -2.29 23.88
N ILE A 377 -7.65 -2.05 22.58
CA ILE A 377 -6.53 -1.58 21.74
C ILE A 377 -6.29 -0.09 22.02
N ALA A 378 -5.10 0.26 22.49
CA ALA A 378 -4.70 1.64 22.75
C ALA A 378 -4.47 2.44 21.46
N ASP A 379 -4.38 3.76 21.61
CA ASP A 379 -4.01 4.72 20.56
C ASP A 379 -3.18 5.86 21.18
N GLU A 380 -2.80 6.85 20.37
CA GLU A 380 -2.01 8.00 20.82
C GLU A 380 -2.74 8.89 21.84
N LYS A 381 -4.07 8.80 21.93
CA LYS A 381 -4.86 9.56 22.93
C LYS A 381 -4.81 8.88 24.30
N THR A 382 -4.51 7.58 24.31
CA THR A 382 -4.51 6.72 25.49
C THR A 382 -3.10 6.46 26.01
N ALA A 383 -2.15 6.13 25.13
CA ALA A 383 -0.77 5.81 25.48
C ALA A 383 0.19 6.21 24.35
N VAL A 384 1.18 7.03 24.68
CA VAL A 384 2.24 7.46 23.74
C VAL A 384 3.55 6.73 24.02
N THR A 385 3.77 6.29 25.26
CA THR A 385 5.00 5.61 25.69
C THR A 385 4.73 4.15 26.06
N ILE A 386 5.78 3.33 26.15
CA ILE A 386 5.64 1.93 26.55
C ILE A 386 5.14 1.78 28.00
N GLU A 387 5.50 2.69 28.90
CA GLU A 387 5.05 2.69 30.30
C GLU A 387 3.55 2.96 30.39
N THR A 388 3.08 4.03 29.74
CA THR A 388 1.64 4.37 29.69
C THR A 388 0.82 3.29 29.00
N LEU A 389 1.39 2.64 27.97
CA LEU A 389 0.76 1.49 27.31
C LEU A 389 0.63 0.30 28.27
N THR A 390 1.69 -0.02 29.01
CA THR A 390 1.70 -1.14 29.97
C THR A 390 0.62 -0.95 31.04
N GLU A 391 0.53 0.24 31.63
CA GLU A 391 -0.50 0.58 32.62
C GLU A 391 -1.92 0.44 32.05
N PHE A 392 -2.15 0.98 30.86
CA PHE A 392 -3.45 0.91 30.20
C PHE A 392 -3.87 -0.54 29.93
N LEU A 393 -2.99 -1.33 29.31
CA LEU A 393 -3.28 -2.73 28.96
C LEU A 393 -3.60 -3.57 30.19
N ALA A 394 -2.92 -3.33 31.31
CA ALA A 394 -3.22 -3.99 32.58
C ALA A 394 -4.59 -3.57 33.13
N SER A 395 -4.93 -2.28 33.04
CA SER A 395 -6.21 -1.74 33.54
C SER A 395 -7.43 -2.28 32.79
N VAL A 396 -7.26 -2.64 31.51
CA VAL A 396 -8.32 -3.19 30.65
C VAL A 396 -8.24 -4.71 30.50
N ASP A 397 -7.33 -5.38 31.21
CA ASP A 397 -7.07 -6.81 31.13
C ASP A 397 -6.90 -7.26 29.67
N HIS A 398 -5.91 -6.68 28.98
CA HIS A 398 -5.65 -6.98 27.58
C HIS A 398 -5.14 -8.43 27.40
N PRO A 399 -5.72 -9.24 26.49
CA PRO A 399 -5.39 -10.67 26.36
C PRO A 399 -3.90 -10.93 26.10
N ALA A 400 -3.22 -10.09 25.32
CA ALA A 400 -1.78 -10.18 25.05
C ALA A 400 -0.91 -10.38 26.30
N LEU A 401 -1.27 -9.78 27.45
CA LEU A 401 -0.50 -9.88 28.70
C LEU A 401 -0.53 -11.29 29.31
N GLY A 402 -1.59 -12.07 29.05
CA GLY A 402 -1.76 -13.43 29.56
C GLY A 402 -1.33 -14.54 28.59
N MET A 403 -0.98 -14.19 27.35
CA MET A 403 -0.57 -15.14 26.33
C MET A 403 0.90 -15.59 26.51
N LYS A 404 1.29 -16.68 25.84
CA LYS A 404 2.68 -17.18 25.87
C LYS A 404 3.68 -16.06 25.53
N PRO A 405 4.84 -15.94 26.21
CA PRO A 405 5.86 -14.96 25.84
C PRO A 405 6.28 -15.08 24.36
N LEU A 406 6.43 -13.92 23.69
CA LEU A 406 6.96 -13.84 22.32
C LEU A 406 8.49 -14.00 22.25
N ILE A 407 9.18 -13.82 23.38
CA ILE A 407 10.65 -13.91 23.52
C ILE A 407 10.98 -14.88 24.64
#